data_AF-A0A380SXX2-F1
#
_entry.id   AF-A0A380SXX2-F1
#
_cell.length_a   1.000
_cell.length_b   1.000
_cell.length_c   1.000
_cell.angle_alpha   90.00
_cell.angle_beta   90.00
_cell.angle_gamma   90.00
#
_symmetry.space_group_name_H-M   'P 1'
#
loop_
_entity.id
_entity.type
_entity.pdbx_description
1 polymer ?
#
loop_
_entity_poly.entity_id
_entity_poly.type
_entity_poly.pdbx_seq_one_letter_code
_entity_poly.pdbx_strand_id
1 'polypeptide(L)'
;MNSTAITTCLLALCLALTAGCSSKPKARYLAANAGSNCHAKAVPTAGEGGLAWGATLQIARQKSMNNCIRYAGRSGGLPNTCKVVLAECKR
;
A
#
# COMPACT_ATOMS: atom_id res chain seq x y z
N MET A 1 5.28 -32.02 -34.26
CA MET A 1 5.25 -31.40 -32.91
C MET A 1 4.12 -30.38 -32.92
N ASN A 2 3.04 -30.66 -32.20
CA ASN A 2 1.72 -30.13 -32.49
C ASN A 2 1.57 -28.73 -31.87
N SER A 3 1.38 -27.70 -32.71
CA SER A 3 1.35 -26.27 -32.34
C SER A 3 0.29 -25.91 -31.28
N THR A 4 -0.73 -26.75 -31.10
CA THR A 4 -1.77 -26.61 -30.08
C THR A 4 -1.28 -26.88 -28.66
N ALA A 5 -0.27 -27.74 -28.49
CA ALA A 5 0.32 -28.03 -27.17
C ALA A 5 1.21 -26.89 -26.67
N ILE A 6 1.84 -26.15 -27.60
CA ILE A 6 2.74 -25.04 -27.27
C ILE A 6 1.94 -23.84 -26.78
N THR A 7 0.81 -23.57 -27.42
CA THR A 7 -0.08 -22.43 -27.08
C THR A 7 -0.77 -22.62 -25.73
N THR A 8 -1.24 -23.82 -25.41
CA THR A 8 -1.84 -24.11 -24.09
C THR A 8 -0.83 -24.04 -22.96
N CYS A 9 0.40 -24.52 -23.16
CA CYS A 9 1.47 -24.36 -22.18
C CYS A 9 1.79 -22.89 -21.92
N LEU A 10 1.95 -22.07 -22.97
CA LEU A 10 2.22 -20.64 -22.81
C LEU A 10 1.10 -19.93 -22.02
N LEU A 11 -0.16 -20.23 -22.32
CA LEU A 11 -1.30 -19.64 -21.60
C LEU A 11 -1.29 -20.03 -20.11
N ALA A 12 -1.04 -21.30 -19.80
CA ALA A 12 -0.99 -21.79 -18.43
C ALA A 12 0.15 -21.14 -17.63
N LEU A 13 1.31 -20.94 -18.26
CA LEU A 13 2.44 -20.21 -17.69
C LEU A 13 2.07 -18.75 -17.40
N CYS A 14 1.46 -18.03 -18.35
CA CYS A 14 1.03 -16.65 -18.14
C CYS A 14 0.02 -16.52 -16.99
N LEU A 15 -0.97 -17.43 -16.89
CA LEU A 15 -1.94 -17.41 -15.80
C LEU A 15 -1.30 -17.69 -14.44
N ALA A 16 -0.35 -18.64 -14.38
CA ALA A 16 0.39 -18.94 -13.17
C ALA A 16 1.23 -17.75 -12.68
N LEU A 17 1.80 -16.94 -13.59
CA LEU A 17 2.51 -15.71 -13.22
C LEU A 17 1.57 -14.61 -12.69
N THR A 18 0.33 -14.55 -13.16
CA THR A 18 -0.66 -13.56 -12.67
C THR A 18 -1.31 -13.94 -11.35
N ALA A 19 -1.26 -15.22 -10.96
CA ALA A 19 -1.69 -15.69 -9.64
C ALA A 19 -0.65 -15.39 -8.55
N GLY A 20 -0.08 -14.18 -8.55
CA GLY A 20 0.71 -13.67 -7.45
C GLY A 20 -0.21 -13.41 -6.26
N CYS A 21 -0.10 -14.23 -5.21
CA CYS A 21 -0.82 -14.10 -3.95
C CYS A 21 -0.73 -12.66 -3.41
N SER A 22 -1.77 -11.86 -3.63
CA SER A 22 -2.01 -10.64 -2.85
C SER A 22 -2.06 -11.05 -1.38
N SER A 23 -0.98 -10.79 -0.67
CA SER A 23 -0.81 -11.23 0.70
C SER A 23 -1.88 -10.54 1.54
N LYS A 24 -2.84 -11.31 2.07
CA LYS A 24 -3.82 -10.79 3.03
C LYS A 24 -3.05 -10.04 4.13
N PRO A 25 -3.46 -8.82 4.54
CA PRO A 25 -2.76 -8.09 5.58
C PRO A 25 -2.65 -8.98 6.83
N LYS A 26 -1.41 -9.27 7.27
CA LYS A 26 -1.17 -10.13 8.44
C LYS A 26 -1.98 -9.61 9.62
N ALA A 27 -2.57 -10.49 10.43
CA ALA A 27 -3.34 -10.15 11.63
C ALA A 27 -2.64 -9.14 12.56
N ARG A 28 -1.29 -9.10 12.56
CA ARG A 28 -0.49 -8.06 13.25
C ARG A 28 -0.78 -6.62 12.78
N TYR A 29 -1.02 -6.38 11.50
CA TYR A 29 -1.39 -5.05 11.00
C TYR A 29 -2.80 -4.65 11.42
N LEU A 30 -3.73 -5.62 11.47
CA LEU A 30 -5.07 -5.39 12.00
C LEU A 30 -5.04 -5.11 13.50
N ALA A 31 -4.24 -5.87 14.27
CA ALA A 31 -4.03 -5.66 15.69
C ALA A 31 -3.32 -4.33 16.01
N ALA A 32 -2.31 -3.93 15.23
CA ALA A 32 -1.61 -2.65 15.42
C ALA A 32 -2.50 -1.42 15.20
N ASN A 33 -3.64 -1.60 14.51
CA ASN A 33 -4.65 -0.58 14.31
C ASN A 33 -5.91 -0.82 15.17
N ALA A 34 -6.02 -1.94 15.88
CA ALA A 34 -7.15 -2.22 16.76
C ALA A 34 -7.16 -1.18 17.89
N GLY A 35 -8.18 -0.33 17.92
CA GLY A 35 -8.28 0.82 18.84
C GLY A 35 -7.80 2.16 18.30
N SER A 36 -7.30 2.23 17.05
CA SER A 36 -7.00 3.51 16.40
C SER A 36 -8.27 4.12 15.81
N ASN A 37 -8.72 5.26 16.34
CA ASN A 37 -9.88 5.99 15.82
C ASN A 37 -9.49 7.03 14.77
N CYS A 38 -8.23 7.44 14.69
CA CYS A 38 -7.76 8.45 13.74
C CYS A 38 -6.95 7.85 12.60
N HIS A 39 -7.06 8.44 11.42
CA HIS A 39 -6.24 8.08 10.27
C HIS A 39 -5.75 9.32 9.52
N ALA A 40 -4.69 9.13 8.75
CA ALA A 40 -4.14 10.16 7.86
C ALA A 40 -3.56 9.55 6.59
N LYS A 41 -3.60 10.33 5.52
CA LYS A 41 -3.00 10.04 4.22
C LYS A 41 -2.00 11.15 3.88
N ALA A 42 -0.80 10.73 3.49
CA ALA A 42 0.25 11.58 2.98
C ALA A 42 0.64 11.11 1.60
N VAL A 43 0.84 12.03 0.67
CA VAL A 43 1.20 11.74 -0.72
C VAL A 43 2.41 12.58 -1.15
N PRO A 44 3.31 12.01 -1.97
CA PRO A 44 4.32 12.78 -2.70
C PRO A 44 3.67 13.60 -3.83
N THR A 45 4.45 14.41 -4.54
CA THR A 45 3.96 15.14 -5.73
C THR A 45 3.42 14.21 -6.82
N ALA A 46 4.00 13.02 -6.99
CA ALA A 46 3.55 11.98 -7.91
C ALA A 46 3.67 10.60 -7.23
N GLY A 47 2.67 9.74 -7.39
CA GLY A 47 2.63 8.39 -6.78
C GLY A 47 1.61 8.25 -5.64
N GLU A 48 1.64 7.12 -4.94
CA GLU A 48 0.54 6.69 -4.05
C GLU A 48 0.70 7.09 -2.57
N GLY A 49 1.92 7.35 -2.10
CA GLY A 49 2.18 7.78 -0.71
C GLY A 49 1.83 6.76 0.37
N GLY A 50 1.48 7.22 1.58
CA GLY A 50 1.26 6.38 2.77
C GLY A 50 -0.04 6.68 3.51
N LEU A 51 -0.83 5.64 3.80
CA LEU A 51 -1.98 5.69 4.73
C LEU A 51 -1.56 5.12 6.09
N ALA A 52 -1.99 5.73 7.19
CA ALA A 52 -1.75 5.18 8.52
C ALA A 52 -2.86 5.54 9.51
N TRP A 53 -3.00 4.69 10.53
CA TRP A 53 -3.94 4.85 11.65
C TRP A 53 -3.20 5.09 12.97
N GLY A 54 -3.84 5.82 13.88
CA GLY A 54 -3.35 6.09 15.23
C GLY A 54 -4.45 6.41 16.22
N ALA A 55 -4.12 6.34 17.51
CA ALA A 55 -5.02 6.70 18.61
C ALA A 55 -5.28 8.21 18.71
N THR A 56 -4.42 9.03 18.10
CA THR A 56 -4.61 10.48 17.97
C THR A 56 -4.32 10.92 16.54
N LEU A 57 -4.88 12.06 16.15
CA LEU A 57 -4.69 12.65 14.83
C LEU A 57 -3.20 12.94 14.54
N GLN A 58 -2.44 13.36 15.55
CA GLN A 58 -1.01 13.63 15.42
C GLN A 58 -0.21 12.36 15.15
N ILE A 59 -0.51 11.27 15.86
CA ILE A 59 0.14 9.97 15.64
C ILE A 59 -0.16 9.45 14.23
N ALA A 60 -1.42 9.56 13.79
CA ALA A 60 -1.82 9.14 12.45
C ALA A 60 -1.06 9.92 11.36
N ARG A 61 -0.96 11.25 11.50
CA ARG A 61 -0.20 12.12 10.59
C ARG A 61 1.27 11.73 10.52
N GLN A 62 1.93 11.56 11.67
CA GLN A 62 3.35 11.20 11.71
C GLN A 62 3.61 9.86 11.05
N LYS A 63 2.81 8.83 11.37
CA LYS A 63 2.94 7.49 10.76
C LYS A 63 2.72 7.55 9.25
N SER A 64 1.72 8.30 8.80
CA SER A 64 1.37 8.45 7.40
C SER A 64 2.50 9.14 6.61
N MET A 65 3.07 10.22 7.15
CA MET A 65 4.25 10.89 6.58
C MET A 65 5.46 9.98 6.52
N ASN A 66 5.78 9.27 7.60
CA ASN A 66 6.91 8.32 7.63
C ASN A 66 6.74 7.21 6.58
N ASN A 67 5.51 6.69 6.42
CA ASN A 67 5.20 5.71 5.38
C ASN A 67 5.35 6.30 3.97
N CYS A 68 4.89 7.53 3.74
CA CYS A 68 5.07 8.22 2.47
C CYS A 68 6.57 8.36 2.16
N ILE A 69 7.36 8.91 3.06
CA ILE A 69 8.81 9.13 2.88
C ILE A 69 9.52 7.80 2.57
N ARG A 70 9.19 6.74 3.30
CA ARG A 70 9.80 5.42 3.14
C ARG A 70 9.47 4.76 1.80
N TYR A 71 8.28 5.00 1.25
CA TYR A 71 7.78 4.25 0.10
C TYR A 71 7.50 5.07 -1.15
N ALA A 72 7.67 6.40 -1.12
CA ALA A 72 7.39 7.29 -2.25
C ALA A 72 8.07 6.82 -3.54
N GLY A 73 9.35 6.43 -3.46
CA GLY A 73 10.13 5.98 -4.61
C GLY A 73 9.59 4.72 -5.31
N ARG A 74 8.88 3.85 -4.58
CA ARG A 74 8.27 2.64 -5.17
C ARG A 74 7.10 2.97 -6.09
N SER A 75 6.51 4.15 -5.93
CA SER A 75 5.39 4.65 -6.73
C SER A 75 5.78 5.81 -7.66
N GLY A 76 7.09 6.02 -7.91
CA GLY A 76 7.57 7.11 -8.76
C GLY A 76 7.60 8.49 -8.10
N GLY A 77 7.42 8.57 -6.78
CA GLY A 77 7.45 9.81 -6.01
C GLY A 77 8.76 10.09 -5.30
N LEU A 78 8.99 11.35 -4.91
CA LEU A 78 10.17 11.74 -4.15
C LEU A 78 9.87 11.88 -2.65
N PRO A 79 10.70 11.31 -1.75
CA PRO A 79 10.46 11.36 -0.30
C PRO A 79 10.30 12.77 0.28
N ASN A 80 11.07 13.75 -0.22
CA ASN A 80 11.04 15.14 0.23
C ASN A 80 9.78 15.92 -0.22
N THR A 81 8.93 15.33 -1.07
CA THR A 81 7.69 15.95 -1.55
C THR A 81 6.44 15.47 -0.81
N CYS A 82 6.62 14.59 0.18
CA CYS A 82 5.52 14.05 0.96
C CYS A 82 4.82 15.13 1.78
N LYS A 83 3.48 15.16 1.70
CA LYS A 83 2.63 16.04 2.51
C LYS A 83 1.34 15.33 2.92
N VAL A 84 0.83 15.64 4.11
CA VAL A 84 -0.48 15.16 4.57
C VAL A 84 -1.59 15.86 3.78
N VAL A 85 -2.45 15.09 3.12
CA VAL A 85 -3.59 15.60 2.34
C VAL A 85 -4.94 15.28 2.97
N LEU A 86 -4.99 14.27 3.85
CA LEU A 86 -6.16 13.92 4.63
C LEU A 86 -5.73 13.53 6.03
N ALA A 87 -6.48 13.97 7.03
CA ALA A 87 -6.36 13.45 8.38
C ALA A 87 -7.66 13.68 9.15
N GLU A 88 -8.25 12.61 9.68
CA GLU A 88 -9.51 12.67 10.41
C GLU A 88 -9.58 11.61 11.50
N CYS A 89 -10.51 11.80 12.44
CA CYS A 89 -10.84 10.81 13.45
C CYS A 89 -12.29 10.38 13.28
N LYS A 90 -12.52 9.08 13.42
CA LYS A 90 -13.85 8.51 13.55
C LYS A 90 -14.49 9.08 14.81
N ARG A 91 -15.67 9.67 14.65
CA ARG A 91 -16.52 10.08 15.76
C ARG A 91 -17.19 8.87 16.40
#